data_AF-A0A522DCC2-F1
#
_entry.id   AF-A0A522DCC2-F1
#
_cell.length_a   1.000
_cell.length_b   1.000
_cell.length_c   1.000
_cell.angle_alpha   90.00
_cell.angle_beta   90.00
_cell.angle_gamma   90.00
#
_symmetry.space_group_name_H-M   'P 1'
#
loop_
_entity.id
_entity.type
_entity.pdbx_description
1 polymer ?
#
loop_
_entity_poly.entity_id
_entity_poly.type
_entity_poly.pdbx_seq_one_letter_code
_entity_poly.pdbx_strand_id
1 'polypeptide(L)'
;MNMARKLLLTTTAGLAILFAGCSVRGAQPPPPAPAADTTPVSVSTVMRDYNTAATQRLRTLEAEFNKDRPAGTPAIVFVDYDQVATWFNLQEGPDKLDKAVGDYLTARTGKTYDSATLARLANAMDRLQPAAFTPRSGGGECLVVPEFPGISFDSFYAASFQVGTQNPLTGKIVILNLSTQEFGDFANAHESWHCLDARYRNDTDTGLRGAVRENRTEMFADLGGVMEGIKNGANLTLIDKIAAERATWVFLTGPARTQTPQDHEDHYKSIIYNTQPGLYALKSRIQDMGIENFRKLSRAEMRDMAYEIVDAQALSYTRAAGLQSYYATGKAPAGVQADVALLQSIADSSVRDATPQEIAAQKAAQKDGSMTETALLKALKARAGELGGASNFANQLKARQEMTDRLRGKLSSSPSGGRATEGQLKLLFYADPHLNPRGGG
;
A
#
# COMPACT_ATOMS: atom_id res chain seq x y z
N MET A 1 -39.10 51.70 -33.37
CA MET A 1 -38.36 51.16 -34.54
C MET A 1 -36.89 50.98 -34.16
N ASN A 2 -36.22 49.96 -34.74
CA ASN A 2 -34.85 49.46 -34.51
C ASN A 2 -33.68 50.46 -34.40
N MET A 3 -32.53 49.94 -33.90
CA MET A 3 -31.12 50.44 -33.88
C MET A 3 -30.63 50.98 -32.52
N ALA A 4 -29.38 50.81 -32.05
CA ALA A 4 -28.21 50.02 -32.45
C ALA A 4 -27.11 50.05 -31.34
N ARG A 5 -26.36 48.94 -31.23
CA ARG A 5 -24.88 48.77 -31.05
C ARG A 5 -24.08 49.43 -29.89
N LYS A 6 -23.31 48.51 -29.22
CA LYS A 6 -21.85 48.53 -28.85
C LYS A 6 -21.45 49.47 -27.67
N LEU A 7 -20.45 49.23 -26.80
CA LEU A 7 -19.42 48.20 -26.58
C LEU A 7 -18.76 48.45 -25.18
N LEU A 8 -18.44 47.37 -24.44
CA LEU A 8 -17.17 47.10 -23.71
C LEU A 8 -16.68 47.89 -22.45
N LEU A 9 -16.25 47.08 -21.44
CA LEU A 9 -15.21 47.28 -20.40
C LEU A 9 -15.51 48.35 -19.33
N THR A 10 -15.26 48.19 -18.03
CA THR A 10 -14.14 47.55 -17.31
C THR A 10 -14.51 47.54 -15.80
N THR A 11 -14.01 46.55 -15.05
CA THR A 11 -13.57 46.58 -13.62
C THR A 11 -14.30 47.50 -12.62
N THR A 12 -14.68 47.10 -11.40
CA THR A 12 -13.79 46.70 -10.31
C THR A 12 -14.65 46.40 -9.06
N ALA A 13 -14.17 45.47 -8.23
CA ALA A 13 -14.36 45.31 -6.79
C ALA A 13 -15.50 46.04 -6.03
N GLY A 14 -16.14 45.26 -5.15
CA GLY A 14 -16.46 45.73 -3.79
C GLY A 14 -17.93 45.75 -3.46
N LEU A 15 -18.47 44.62 -2.99
CA LEU A 15 -19.62 44.65 -2.08
C LEU A 15 -19.17 44.07 -0.74
N ALA A 16 -18.77 44.98 0.15
CA ALA A 16 -18.67 44.69 1.57
C ALA A 16 -19.93 45.23 2.26
N ILE A 17 -20.69 44.29 2.82
CA ILE A 17 -21.31 44.33 4.14
C ILE A 17 -22.52 45.26 4.33
N LEU A 18 -23.57 44.73 4.97
CA LEU A 18 -24.29 45.41 6.06
C LEU A 18 -25.15 44.39 6.85
N PHE A 19 -24.65 43.96 8.00
CA PHE A 19 -25.43 43.74 9.23
C PHE A 19 -24.50 44.21 10.36
N ALA A 20 -24.72 45.41 10.94
CA ALA A 20 -25.46 45.61 12.19
C ALA A 20 -25.02 44.60 13.26
N GLY A 21 -24.32 44.95 14.34
CA GLY A 21 -24.34 46.16 15.13
C GLY A 21 -24.68 45.78 16.57
N CYS A 22 -23.67 45.40 17.36
CA CYS A 22 -23.74 45.32 18.83
C CYS A 22 -22.37 45.73 19.38
N SER A 23 -22.33 46.84 20.10
CA SER A 23 -21.13 47.39 20.73
C SER A 23 -20.76 46.58 21.97
N VAL A 24 -19.57 45.97 21.95
CA VAL A 24 -18.88 45.45 23.14
C VAL A 24 -17.59 46.24 23.33
N ARG A 25 -17.32 46.56 24.60
CA ARG A 25 -16.17 47.27 25.18
C ARG A 25 -14.86 47.06 24.41
N GLY A 26 -14.08 48.14 24.30
CA GLY A 26 -12.80 48.22 23.59
C GLY A 26 -11.94 46.96 23.68
N ALA A 27 -11.99 46.16 22.61
CA ALA A 27 -11.02 45.11 22.38
C ALA A 27 -9.78 45.77 21.77
N GLN A 28 -8.63 45.52 22.37
CA GLN A 28 -7.34 45.70 21.70
C GLN A 28 -7.44 45.05 20.30
N PRO A 29 -6.96 45.70 19.23
CA PRO A 29 -6.86 45.02 17.95
C PRO A 29 -6.11 43.71 18.17
N PRO A 30 -6.58 42.58 17.61
CA PRO A 30 -5.83 41.34 17.69
C PRO A 30 -4.40 41.65 17.24
N PRO A 31 -3.38 41.12 17.94
CA PRO A 31 -2.01 41.31 17.50
C PRO A 31 -1.96 40.94 16.01
N PRO A 32 -1.24 41.73 15.18
CA PRO A 32 -1.09 41.39 13.78
C PRO A 32 -0.70 39.92 13.70
N ALA A 33 -1.37 39.17 12.82
CA ALA A 33 -1.02 37.78 12.57
C ALA A 33 0.51 37.73 12.45
N PRO A 34 1.21 36.89 13.23
CA PRO A 34 2.66 36.84 13.18
C PRO A 34 3.04 36.75 11.72
N ALA A 35 3.94 37.65 11.28
CA ALA A 35 4.40 37.68 9.91
C ALA A 35 4.78 36.25 9.54
N ALA A 36 4.21 35.74 8.42
CA ALA A 36 4.51 34.40 7.96
C ALA A 36 6.03 34.26 7.94
N ASP A 37 6.56 33.31 8.71
CA ASP A 37 7.99 33.09 8.79
C ASP A 37 8.47 32.69 7.39
N THR A 38 9.08 33.63 6.68
CA THR A 38 9.61 33.42 5.32
C THR A 38 11.03 32.84 5.36
N THR A 39 11.53 32.45 6.53
CA THR A 39 12.85 31.86 6.66
C THR A 39 12.86 30.53 5.89
N PRO A 40 13.80 30.33 4.94
CA PRO A 40 13.93 29.07 4.22
C PRO A 40 14.02 27.91 5.22
N VAL A 41 13.06 26.98 5.16
CA VAL A 41 13.14 25.76 5.96
C VAL A 41 14.36 24.95 5.46
N SER A 42 15.09 24.27 6.33
CA SER A 42 16.20 23.41 5.89
C SER A 42 15.70 21.99 5.61
N VAL A 43 16.39 21.24 4.73
CA VAL A 43 16.11 19.81 4.49
C VAL A 43 16.08 19.02 5.80
N SER A 44 17.06 19.27 6.67
CA SER A 44 17.14 18.64 8.00
C SER A 44 15.97 19.01 8.91
N THR A 45 15.47 20.24 8.81
CA THR A 45 14.28 20.69 9.56
C THR A 45 13.05 19.99 9.04
N VAL A 46 12.83 19.93 7.72
CA VAL A 46 11.64 19.23 7.20
C VAL A 46 11.72 17.73 7.48
N MET A 47 12.90 17.12 7.43
CA MET A 47 13.08 15.70 7.77
C MET A 47 12.83 15.40 9.25
N ARG A 48 13.31 16.28 10.15
CA ARG A 48 13.00 16.18 11.59
C ARG A 48 11.51 16.36 11.85
N ASP A 49 10.89 17.29 11.12
CA ASP A 49 9.49 17.67 11.28
C ASP A 49 8.56 16.76 10.45
N TYR A 50 9.12 15.82 9.66
CA TYR A 50 8.37 14.86 8.88
C TYR A 50 7.74 13.83 9.82
N ASN A 51 6.48 14.08 10.12
CA ASN A 51 5.75 13.38 11.17
C ASN A 51 4.27 13.26 10.79
N THR A 52 4.00 12.67 9.62
CA THR A 52 2.62 12.37 9.20
C THR A 52 2.03 11.28 10.10
N ALA A 53 0.70 11.18 10.15
CA ALA A 53 0.05 10.10 10.88
C ALA A 53 0.51 8.71 10.40
N ALA A 54 0.78 8.57 9.10
CA ALA A 54 1.32 7.34 8.51
C ALA A 54 2.74 7.04 9.00
N THR A 55 3.64 8.04 8.98
CA THR A 55 4.99 7.90 9.54
C THR A 55 4.96 7.52 11.02
N GLN A 56 4.10 8.14 11.83
CA GLN A 56 3.94 7.79 13.25
C GLN A 56 3.45 6.36 13.44
N ARG A 57 2.48 5.93 12.62
CA ARG A 57 1.96 4.57 12.63
C ARG A 57 3.05 3.56 12.29
N LEU A 58 3.83 3.79 11.23
CA LEU A 58 4.95 2.93 10.85
C LEU A 58 6.02 2.85 11.95
N ARG A 59 6.38 3.97 12.58
CA ARG A 59 7.33 3.97 13.71
C ARG A 59 6.81 3.19 14.91
N THR A 60 5.50 3.30 15.19
CA THR A 60 4.84 2.55 16.27
C THR A 60 4.86 1.05 15.98
N LEU A 61 4.45 0.66 14.76
CA LEU A 61 4.48 -0.73 14.31
C LEU A 61 5.90 -1.31 14.36
N GLU A 62 6.90 -0.57 13.88
CA GLU A 62 8.30 -0.98 13.94
C GLU A 62 8.77 -1.21 15.39
N ALA A 63 8.45 -0.28 16.30
CA ALA A 63 8.83 -0.38 17.69
C ALA A 63 8.15 -1.58 18.38
N GLU A 64 6.84 -1.77 18.15
CA GLU A 64 6.07 -2.89 18.68
C GLU A 64 6.58 -4.24 18.17
N PHE A 65 6.90 -4.31 16.88
CA PHE A 65 7.39 -5.54 16.27
C PHE A 65 8.80 -5.90 16.78
N ASN A 66 9.68 -4.90 16.87
CA ASN A 66 11.06 -5.10 17.34
C ASN A 66 11.14 -5.35 18.85
N LYS A 67 10.20 -4.83 19.66
CA LYS A 67 10.19 -4.99 21.12
C LYS A 67 10.10 -6.46 21.54
N ASP A 68 9.13 -7.19 20.98
CA ASP A 68 8.88 -8.59 21.33
C ASP A 68 9.38 -9.53 20.21
N ARG A 69 10.44 -9.12 19.51
CA ARG A 69 11.01 -9.87 18.40
C ARG A 69 11.61 -11.20 18.89
N PRO A 70 11.33 -12.34 18.23
CA PRO A 70 11.97 -13.60 18.58
C PRO A 70 13.51 -13.53 18.46
N ALA A 71 14.20 -14.16 19.41
CA ALA A 71 15.65 -14.23 19.39
C ALA A 71 16.19 -14.83 18.08
N GLY A 72 17.33 -14.31 17.62
CA GLY A 72 17.99 -14.77 16.38
C GLY A 72 17.32 -14.30 15.07
N THR A 73 16.29 -13.47 15.12
CA THR A 73 15.66 -12.89 13.93
C THR A 73 16.13 -11.45 13.67
N PRO A 74 16.17 -11.00 12.40
CA PRO A 74 16.63 -9.67 12.05
C PRO A 74 15.69 -8.57 12.54
N ALA A 75 16.24 -7.42 12.92
CA ALA A 75 15.46 -6.23 13.24
C ALA A 75 14.71 -5.71 12.02
N ILE A 76 13.48 -5.25 12.20
CA ILE A 76 12.68 -4.69 11.11
C ILE A 76 12.96 -3.21 10.96
N VAL A 77 13.10 -2.76 9.71
CA VAL A 77 13.16 -1.36 9.32
C VAL A 77 12.14 -1.12 8.21
N PHE A 78 11.08 -0.36 8.50
CA PHE A 78 10.03 -0.01 7.54
C PHE A 78 10.44 1.16 6.64
N VAL A 79 10.66 0.96 5.35
CA VAL A 79 10.96 2.05 4.43
C VAL A 79 9.76 3.00 4.37
N ASP A 80 9.95 4.21 4.90
CA ASP A 80 8.90 5.22 4.93
C ASP A 80 8.78 5.84 3.53
N TYR A 81 7.82 5.35 2.75
CA TYR A 81 7.56 5.82 1.39
C TYR A 81 7.40 7.33 1.34
N ASP A 82 6.71 7.86 2.34
CA ASP A 82 6.38 9.26 2.48
C ASP A 82 7.65 10.11 2.62
N GLN A 83 8.65 9.64 3.38
CA GLN A 83 9.97 10.26 3.46
C GLN A 83 10.85 10.03 2.22
N VAL A 84 10.82 8.85 1.60
CA VAL A 84 11.63 8.60 0.40
C VAL A 84 11.10 9.40 -0.80
N ALA A 85 9.79 9.39 -1.01
CA ALA A 85 9.12 10.14 -2.08
C ALA A 85 9.42 11.64 -1.96
N THR A 86 9.62 12.14 -0.75
CA THR A 86 10.02 13.53 -0.57
C THR A 86 11.39 13.89 -1.10
N TRP A 87 12.28 12.93 -1.33
CA TRP A 87 13.60 13.20 -1.88
C TRP A 87 13.64 12.97 -3.38
N PHE A 88 12.84 12.03 -3.86
CA PHE A 88 12.90 11.57 -5.24
C PHE A 88 12.29 12.58 -6.21
N ASN A 89 13.03 12.89 -7.29
CA ASN A 89 12.71 13.85 -8.37
C ASN A 89 12.52 15.32 -7.95
N LEU A 90 13.17 15.73 -6.86
CA LEU A 90 13.40 17.15 -6.57
C LEU A 90 14.71 17.63 -7.20
N GLN A 91 14.80 18.93 -7.53
CA GLN A 91 15.93 19.53 -8.25
C GLN A 91 17.29 19.34 -7.54
N GLU A 92 17.28 19.30 -6.20
CA GLU A 92 18.46 19.09 -5.34
C GLU A 92 18.52 17.67 -4.75
N GLY A 93 17.60 16.78 -5.17
CA GLY A 93 17.49 15.41 -4.69
C GLY A 93 18.34 14.39 -5.48
N PRO A 94 18.35 13.12 -5.04
CA PRO A 94 18.93 12.00 -5.79
C PRO A 94 18.32 11.87 -7.19
N ASP A 95 19.16 11.47 -8.14
CA ASP A 95 18.81 11.31 -9.56
C ASP A 95 17.99 10.05 -9.86
N LYS A 96 17.97 9.08 -8.94
CA LYS A 96 17.24 7.81 -9.07
C LYS A 96 16.62 7.35 -7.74
N LEU A 97 15.56 6.53 -7.82
CA LEU A 97 14.79 6.08 -6.66
C LEU A 97 15.61 5.18 -5.75
N ASP A 98 16.40 4.27 -6.33
CA ASP A 98 17.32 3.39 -5.60
C ASP A 98 18.37 4.18 -4.81
N LYS A 99 18.89 5.27 -5.39
CA LYS A 99 19.76 6.20 -4.67
C LYS A 99 19.02 6.90 -3.53
N ALA A 100 17.78 7.35 -3.76
CA ALA A 100 16.95 7.97 -2.72
C ALA A 100 16.71 7.04 -1.53
N VAL A 101 16.36 5.79 -1.81
CA VAL A 101 16.21 4.74 -0.80
C VAL A 101 17.52 4.50 -0.07
N GLY A 102 18.65 4.43 -0.80
CA GLY A 102 19.98 4.22 -0.22
C GLY A 102 20.43 5.34 0.71
N ASP A 103 20.27 6.60 0.28
CA ASP A 103 20.56 7.77 1.10
C ASP A 103 19.67 7.76 2.37
N TYR A 104 18.40 7.37 2.22
CA TYR A 104 17.42 7.36 3.31
C TYR A 104 17.78 6.32 4.37
N LEU A 105 18.05 5.10 3.91
CA LEU A 105 18.45 4.02 4.78
C LEU A 105 19.79 4.32 5.45
N THR A 106 20.74 4.94 4.75
CA THR A 106 22.02 5.36 5.34
C THR A 106 21.80 6.41 6.43
N ALA A 107 20.97 7.43 6.19
CA ALA A 107 20.66 8.44 7.18
C ALA A 107 19.93 7.86 8.40
N ARG A 108 19.04 6.88 8.18
CA ARG A 108 18.22 6.27 9.22
C ARG A 108 18.96 5.25 10.07
N THR A 109 19.78 4.41 9.45
CA THR A 109 20.38 3.22 10.09
C THR A 109 21.89 3.37 10.30
N GLY A 110 22.52 4.35 9.67
CA GLY A 110 23.98 4.47 9.61
C GLY A 110 24.66 3.43 8.72
N LYS A 111 23.89 2.62 7.97
CA LYS A 111 24.41 1.53 7.14
C LYS A 111 24.19 1.79 5.66
N THR A 112 25.14 1.33 4.85
CA THR A 112 24.99 1.27 3.39
C THR A 112 24.50 -0.12 2.97
N TYR A 113 23.75 -0.16 1.87
CA TYR A 113 23.16 -1.38 1.33
C TYR A 113 23.64 -1.61 -0.10
N ASP A 114 23.71 -2.87 -0.52
CA ASP A 114 24.17 -3.22 -1.85
C ASP A 114 23.17 -2.78 -2.93
N SER A 115 23.67 -2.48 -4.13
CA SER A 115 22.84 -1.97 -5.24
C SER A 115 21.71 -2.92 -5.64
N ALA A 116 21.87 -4.24 -5.50
CA ALA A 116 20.82 -5.19 -5.84
C ALA A 116 19.67 -5.17 -4.80
N THR A 117 19.98 -4.97 -3.53
CA THR A 117 18.97 -4.71 -2.48
C THR A 117 18.25 -3.39 -2.72
N LEU A 118 18.98 -2.31 -2.99
CA LEU A 118 18.40 -0.99 -3.26
C LEU A 118 17.50 -0.99 -4.51
N ALA A 119 17.93 -1.65 -5.59
CA ALA A 119 17.13 -1.77 -6.82
C ALA A 119 15.83 -2.54 -6.60
N ARG A 120 15.84 -3.60 -5.78
CA ARG A 120 14.64 -4.37 -5.44
C ARG A 120 13.66 -3.57 -4.60
N LEU A 121 14.15 -2.85 -3.59
CA LEU A 121 13.34 -1.94 -2.78
C LEU A 121 12.72 -0.83 -3.64
N ALA A 122 13.53 -0.19 -4.48
CA ALA A 122 13.06 0.84 -5.39
C ALA A 122 11.99 0.31 -6.35
N ASN A 123 12.16 -0.88 -6.92
CA ASN A 123 11.14 -1.49 -7.78
C ASN A 123 9.84 -1.83 -7.03
N ALA A 124 9.93 -2.35 -5.81
CA ALA A 124 8.74 -2.61 -4.98
C ALA A 124 8.00 -1.30 -4.66
N MET A 125 8.73 -0.25 -4.28
CA MET A 125 8.16 1.07 -4.03
C MET A 125 7.56 1.70 -5.30
N ASP A 126 8.25 1.64 -6.45
CA ASP A 126 7.73 2.18 -7.71
C ASP A 126 6.41 1.53 -8.12
N ARG A 127 6.26 0.22 -7.85
CA ARG A 127 5.04 -0.54 -8.08
C ARG A 127 3.99 -0.43 -6.97
N LEU A 128 4.28 0.30 -5.89
CA LEU A 128 3.51 0.31 -4.63
C LEU A 128 3.17 -1.09 -4.13
N GLN A 129 4.13 -1.99 -4.27
CA GLN A 129 4.00 -3.36 -3.81
C GLN A 129 4.60 -3.47 -2.41
N PRO A 130 3.80 -3.84 -1.39
CA PRO A 130 4.34 -4.27 -0.11
C PRO A 130 5.33 -5.42 -0.34
N ALA A 131 6.48 -5.36 0.34
CA ALA A 131 7.52 -6.38 0.19
C ALA A 131 8.51 -6.35 1.34
N ALA A 132 9.03 -7.51 1.73
CA ALA A 132 10.13 -7.63 2.68
C ALA A 132 11.42 -8.17 2.05
N PHE A 133 12.55 -7.61 2.48
CA PHE A 133 13.88 -7.97 1.97
C PHE A 133 14.85 -8.15 3.13
N THR A 134 15.56 -9.28 3.15
CA THR A 134 16.73 -9.45 4.02
C THR A 134 17.99 -9.26 3.17
N PRO A 135 18.80 -8.21 3.42
CA PRO A 135 20.02 -7.95 2.67
C PRO A 135 21.03 -9.10 2.82
N ARG A 136 21.74 -9.42 1.73
CA ARG A 136 22.74 -10.51 1.71
C ARG A 136 24.06 -10.14 2.39
N SER A 137 24.36 -8.85 2.48
CA SER A 137 25.68 -8.31 2.87
C SER A 137 26.03 -8.42 4.36
N GLY A 138 25.21 -9.08 5.18
CA GLY A 138 25.47 -9.28 6.60
C GLY A 138 25.21 -8.01 7.41
N GLY A 139 24.05 -7.95 8.05
CA GLY A 139 23.66 -6.75 8.79
C GLY A 139 22.37 -6.83 9.57
N GLY A 140 21.92 -8.03 9.98
CA GLY A 140 20.92 -8.25 11.03
C GLY A 140 19.57 -7.55 10.88
N GLU A 141 19.27 -6.93 9.74
CA GLU A 141 18.05 -6.15 9.49
C GLU A 141 17.26 -6.72 8.32
N CYS A 142 15.95 -6.64 8.44
CA CYS A 142 14.98 -6.93 7.40
C CYS A 142 14.30 -5.62 7.04
N LEU A 143 14.37 -5.26 5.77
CA LEU A 143 13.81 -4.03 5.23
C LEU A 143 12.41 -4.33 4.71
N VAL A 144 11.42 -3.58 5.18
CA VAL A 144 10.01 -3.77 4.81
C VAL A 144 9.53 -2.55 4.06
N VAL A 145 9.05 -2.75 2.83
CA VAL A 145 8.23 -1.77 2.11
C VAL A 145 6.79 -1.98 2.60
N PRO A 146 6.20 -1.02 3.32
CA PRO A 146 4.85 -1.14 3.85
C PRO A 146 3.79 -1.06 2.74
N GLU A 147 2.56 -1.40 3.11
CA GLU A 147 1.38 -0.95 2.39
C GLU A 147 1.38 0.57 2.27
N PHE A 148 1.01 1.02 1.07
CA PHE A 148 1.04 2.42 0.77
C PHE A 148 -0.20 3.13 1.38
N PRO A 149 -0.02 4.03 2.36
CA PRO A 149 -1.10 4.53 3.22
C PRO A 149 -2.16 5.41 2.51
N GLY A 150 -2.03 5.64 1.21
CA GLY A 150 -2.97 6.43 0.42
C GLY A 150 -3.75 5.63 -0.63
N ILE A 151 -3.50 4.31 -0.78
CA ILE A 151 -4.31 3.47 -1.66
C ILE A 151 -5.50 2.93 -0.86
N SER A 152 -6.72 3.09 -1.38
CA SER A 152 -7.88 2.38 -0.83
C SER A 152 -7.80 0.90 -1.14
N PHE A 153 -8.30 0.03 -0.25
CA PHE A 153 -8.39 -1.41 -0.49
C PHE A 153 -8.95 -1.74 -1.89
N ASP A 154 -10.08 -1.13 -2.28
CA ASP A 154 -10.68 -1.34 -3.60
C ASP A 154 -9.75 -1.04 -4.79
N SER A 155 -8.84 -0.06 -4.63
CA SER A 155 -7.89 0.35 -5.67
C SER A 155 -6.69 -0.60 -5.72
N PHE A 156 -6.12 -0.93 -4.56
CA PHE A 156 -5.06 -1.94 -4.45
C PHE A 156 -5.55 -3.27 -5.01
N TYR A 157 -6.71 -3.69 -4.51
CA TYR A 157 -7.30 -4.97 -4.84
C TYR A 157 -7.64 -5.02 -6.32
N ALA A 158 -8.32 -4.02 -6.90
CA ALA A 158 -8.60 -4.01 -8.34
C ALA A 158 -7.33 -4.02 -9.22
N ALA A 159 -6.25 -3.35 -8.80
CA ALA A 159 -4.97 -3.40 -9.50
C ALA A 159 -4.35 -4.80 -9.48
N SER A 160 -4.49 -5.53 -8.36
CA SER A 160 -3.94 -6.88 -8.21
C SER A 160 -4.52 -7.91 -9.18
N PHE A 161 -5.73 -7.68 -9.73
CA PHE A 161 -6.35 -8.58 -10.73
C PHE A 161 -5.87 -8.34 -12.16
N GLN A 162 -5.12 -7.29 -12.42
CA GLN A 162 -4.59 -7.05 -13.76
C GLN A 162 -3.50 -8.08 -14.06
N VAL A 163 -3.75 -8.95 -15.04
CA VAL A 163 -2.80 -9.97 -15.50
C VAL A 163 -2.53 -9.73 -16.99
N GLY A 164 -1.42 -9.06 -17.28
CA GLY A 164 -1.12 -8.60 -18.64
C GLY A 164 -2.22 -7.66 -19.15
N THR A 165 -2.81 -7.97 -20.30
CA THR A 165 -3.93 -7.20 -20.87
C THR A 165 -5.31 -7.64 -20.36
N GLN A 166 -5.37 -8.68 -19.52
CA GLN A 166 -6.62 -9.23 -19.00
C GLN A 166 -6.97 -8.61 -17.65
N ASN A 167 -8.24 -8.25 -17.48
CA ASN A 167 -8.81 -7.86 -16.19
C ASN A 167 -10.04 -8.74 -15.90
N PRO A 168 -9.89 -9.81 -15.09
CA PRO A 168 -10.98 -10.72 -14.71
C PRO A 168 -12.13 -10.03 -13.95
N LEU A 169 -11.91 -8.83 -13.41
CA LEU A 169 -12.95 -8.03 -12.74
C LEU A 169 -13.73 -7.09 -13.68
N THR A 170 -13.50 -7.17 -15.00
CA THR A 170 -14.24 -6.32 -15.96
C THR A 170 -15.75 -6.55 -15.82
N GLY A 171 -16.50 -5.50 -15.48
CA GLY A 171 -17.95 -5.57 -15.27
C GLY A 171 -18.38 -6.17 -13.92
N LYS A 172 -17.44 -6.38 -12.99
CA LYS A 172 -17.69 -6.99 -11.68
C LYS A 172 -17.31 -6.06 -10.53
N ILE A 173 -17.87 -6.36 -9.37
CA ILE A 173 -17.59 -5.68 -8.09
C ILE A 173 -17.24 -6.72 -7.06
N VAL A 174 -16.17 -6.45 -6.33
CA VAL A 174 -15.75 -7.21 -5.17
C VAL A 174 -16.53 -6.72 -3.96
N ILE A 175 -17.05 -7.65 -3.17
CA ILE A 175 -17.86 -7.40 -1.97
C ILE A 175 -17.19 -7.99 -0.72
N LEU A 176 -15.87 -7.83 -0.61
CA LEU A 176 -15.12 -8.18 0.57
C LEU A 176 -15.31 -7.09 1.63
N ASN A 177 -15.80 -7.48 2.80
CA ASN A 177 -15.99 -6.56 3.93
C ASN A 177 -14.66 -6.29 4.67
N LEU A 178 -13.62 -5.89 3.94
CA LEU A 178 -12.31 -5.53 4.47
C LEU A 178 -12.11 -4.02 4.28
N SER A 179 -11.96 -3.29 5.37
CA SER A 179 -11.67 -1.86 5.28
C SER A 179 -10.23 -1.60 4.82
N THR A 180 -9.97 -0.44 4.21
CA THR A 180 -8.61 -0.01 3.86
C THR A 180 -7.66 -0.08 5.05
N GLN A 181 -8.12 0.31 6.24
CA GLN A 181 -7.28 0.25 7.44
C GLN A 181 -6.98 -1.20 7.86
N GLU A 182 -7.99 -2.07 7.91
CA GLU A 182 -7.77 -3.50 8.21
C GLU A 182 -6.80 -4.14 7.22
N PHE A 183 -6.93 -3.83 5.93
CA PHE A 183 -6.02 -4.30 4.90
C PHE A 183 -4.59 -3.76 5.10
N GLY A 184 -4.44 -2.45 5.31
CA GLY A 184 -3.11 -1.84 5.53
C GLY A 184 -2.42 -2.38 6.78
N ASP A 185 -3.16 -2.55 7.89
CA ASP A 185 -2.63 -3.15 9.12
C ASP A 185 -2.23 -4.62 8.88
N PHE A 186 -3.06 -5.40 8.15
CA PHE A 186 -2.75 -6.78 7.78
C PHE A 186 -1.51 -6.86 6.89
N ALA A 187 -1.45 -6.09 5.80
CA ALA A 187 -0.35 -6.12 4.83
C ALA A 187 0.98 -5.74 5.49
N ASN A 188 1.00 -4.69 6.32
CA ASN A 188 2.20 -4.30 7.06
C ASN A 188 2.69 -5.38 8.02
N ALA A 189 1.77 -6.06 8.71
CA ALA A 189 2.10 -7.18 9.57
C ALA A 189 2.56 -8.40 8.74
N HIS A 190 1.87 -8.73 7.66
CA HIS A 190 2.23 -9.81 6.72
C HIS A 190 3.67 -9.64 6.22
N GLU A 191 4.03 -8.46 5.70
CA GLU A 191 5.40 -8.20 5.25
C GLU A 191 6.43 -8.29 6.38
N SER A 192 6.06 -7.84 7.59
CA SER A 192 6.93 -8.00 8.76
C SER A 192 7.18 -9.47 9.12
N TRP A 193 6.22 -10.35 8.86
CA TRP A 193 6.35 -11.77 9.14
C TRP A 193 7.21 -12.52 8.13
N HIS A 194 7.37 -12.03 6.90
CA HIS A 194 8.44 -12.49 6.00
C HIS A 194 9.85 -12.25 6.58
N CYS A 195 10.01 -11.37 7.58
CA CYS A 195 11.27 -11.23 8.29
C CYS A 195 11.55 -12.37 9.28
N LEU A 196 10.53 -13.17 9.63
CA LEU A 196 10.60 -14.23 10.66
C LEU A 196 10.63 -15.66 10.10
N ASP A 197 10.41 -15.85 8.80
CA ASP A 197 10.19 -17.15 8.14
C ASP A 197 11.50 -17.84 7.67
N ALA A 198 12.62 -17.62 8.36
CA ALA A 198 13.96 -18.02 7.89
C ALA A 198 14.08 -19.51 7.46
N ARG A 199 13.20 -20.39 7.97
CA ARG A 199 13.08 -21.80 7.59
C ARG A 199 12.81 -22.00 6.08
N TYR A 200 12.12 -21.08 5.42
CA TYR A 200 11.63 -21.25 4.05
C TYR A 200 12.40 -20.44 3.00
N ARG A 201 13.34 -19.57 3.42
CA ARG A 201 14.04 -18.62 2.55
C ARG A 201 15.31 -19.13 1.83
N ASN A 202 15.84 -20.29 2.22
CA ASN A 202 17.13 -20.78 1.71
C ASN A 202 16.97 -21.93 0.70
N ASP A 203 16.63 -21.63 -0.56
CA ASP A 203 16.77 -22.60 -1.65
C ASP A 203 16.83 -21.95 -3.05
N THR A 204 17.48 -22.62 -4.01
CA THR A 204 17.60 -22.26 -5.44
C THR A 204 16.48 -22.81 -6.32
N ASP A 205 15.49 -23.49 -5.73
CA ASP A 205 14.36 -24.07 -6.45
C ASP A 205 13.61 -23.06 -7.33
N THR A 206 13.31 -23.44 -8.57
CA THR A 206 12.58 -22.66 -9.57
C THR A 206 11.32 -23.38 -10.06
N GLY A 207 10.50 -22.70 -10.87
CA GLY A 207 9.27 -23.24 -11.43
C GLY A 207 8.25 -23.65 -10.36
N LEU A 208 7.52 -24.74 -10.59
CA LEU A 208 6.51 -25.22 -9.65
C LEU A 208 7.08 -25.58 -8.26
N ARG A 209 8.35 -25.99 -8.18
CA ARG A 209 8.98 -26.28 -6.89
C ARG A 209 9.24 -25.01 -6.09
N GLY A 210 9.78 -24.00 -6.77
CA GLY A 210 9.92 -22.65 -6.22
C GLY A 210 8.58 -22.07 -5.75
N ALA A 211 7.51 -22.28 -6.53
CA ALA A 211 6.17 -21.85 -6.16
C ALA A 211 5.61 -22.52 -4.90
N VAL A 212 5.85 -23.82 -4.71
CA VAL A 212 5.45 -24.53 -3.48
C VAL A 212 6.24 -24.06 -2.27
N ARG A 213 7.53 -23.75 -2.43
CA ARG A 213 8.32 -23.10 -1.38
C ARG A 213 7.76 -21.72 -1.04
N GLU A 214 7.52 -20.89 -2.05
CA GLU A 214 6.96 -19.55 -1.86
C GLU A 214 5.56 -19.59 -1.24
N ASN A 215 4.74 -20.58 -1.56
CA ASN A 215 3.47 -20.82 -0.85
C ASN A 215 3.65 -21.00 0.66
N ARG A 216 4.73 -21.64 1.12
CA ARG A 216 5.03 -21.75 2.56
C ARG A 216 5.37 -20.40 3.17
N THR A 217 6.19 -19.62 2.48
CA THR A 217 6.57 -18.26 2.88
C THR A 217 5.36 -17.32 2.95
N GLU A 218 4.50 -17.32 1.92
CA GLU A 218 3.26 -16.54 1.90
C GLU A 218 2.25 -17.01 2.95
N MET A 219 2.05 -18.33 3.11
CA MET A 219 1.16 -18.86 4.13
C MET A 219 1.65 -18.47 5.53
N PHE A 220 2.95 -18.56 5.79
CA PHE A 220 3.53 -18.13 7.06
C PHE A 220 3.29 -16.64 7.34
N ALA A 221 3.47 -15.78 6.33
CA ALA A 221 3.24 -14.36 6.44
C ALA A 221 1.74 -14.01 6.60
N ASP A 222 0.84 -14.68 5.86
CA ASP A 222 -0.61 -14.53 6.00
C ASP A 222 -1.08 -14.91 7.41
N LEU A 223 -0.63 -16.05 7.93
CA LEU A 223 -0.87 -16.48 9.30
C LEU A 223 -0.37 -15.43 10.30
N GLY A 224 0.86 -14.96 10.09
CA GLY A 224 1.47 -13.91 10.88
C GLY A 224 0.67 -12.63 10.95
N GLY A 225 0.29 -12.09 9.79
CA GLY A 225 -0.49 -10.87 9.66
C GLY A 225 -1.82 -10.94 10.39
N VAL A 226 -2.58 -12.03 10.22
CA VAL A 226 -3.86 -12.19 10.93
C VAL A 226 -3.68 -12.43 12.43
N MET A 227 -2.62 -13.13 12.84
CA MET A 227 -2.30 -13.36 14.26
C MET A 227 -2.00 -12.04 14.97
N GLU A 228 -1.20 -11.14 14.38
CA GLU A 228 -0.94 -9.81 14.94
C GLU A 228 -2.23 -8.98 15.01
N GLY A 229 -3.06 -9.01 13.97
CA GLY A 229 -4.35 -8.34 13.97
C GLY A 229 -5.24 -8.79 15.13
N ILE A 230 -5.39 -10.11 15.34
CA ILE A 230 -6.21 -10.68 16.41
C ILE A 230 -5.61 -10.39 17.80
N LYS A 231 -4.28 -10.49 17.92
CA LYS A 231 -3.54 -10.13 19.15
C LYS A 231 -3.82 -8.68 19.55
N ASN A 232 -3.92 -7.80 18.56
CA ASN A 232 -4.17 -6.36 18.73
C ASN A 232 -5.66 -5.98 18.78
N GLY A 233 -6.56 -6.97 18.90
CA GLY A 233 -7.98 -6.74 19.18
C GLY A 233 -8.95 -7.02 18.03
N ALA A 234 -8.46 -7.38 16.83
CA ALA A 234 -9.35 -7.81 15.76
C ALA A 234 -10.14 -9.08 16.14
N ASN A 235 -11.30 -9.25 15.51
CA ASN A 235 -12.13 -10.44 15.64
C ASN A 235 -11.58 -11.58 14.74
N LEU A 236 -11.88 -12.83 15.09
CA LEU A 236 -11.61 -14.01 14.26
C LEU A 236 -12.14 -13.91 12.82
N THR A 237 -13.17 -13.07 12.57
CA THR A 237 -13.65 -12.80 11.21
C THR A 237 -12.57 -12.21 10.30
N LEU A 238 -11.48 -11.62 10.84
CA LEU A 238 -10.34 -11.16 10.03
C LEU A 238 -9.75 -12.33 9.21
N ILE A 239 -9.68 -13.53 9.78
CA ILE A 239 -9.18 -14.71 9.06
C ILE A 239 -10.06 -15.02 7.84
N ASP A 240 -11.39 -14.94 8.00
CA ASP A 240 -12.32 -15.20 6.89
C ASP A 240 -12.19 -14.14 5.80
N LYS A 241 -12.00 -12.86 6.19
CA LYS A 241 -11.81 -11.76 5.25
C LYS A 241 -10.54 -11.94 4.41
N ILE A 242 -9.41 -12.27 5.04
CA ILE A 242 -8.13 -12.51 4.34
C ILE A 242 -8.18 -13.81 3.51
N ALA A 243 -8.80 -14.87 4.04
CA ALA A 243 -9.01 -16.09 3.27
C ALA A 243 -9.84 -15.82 2.01
N ALA A 244 -10.88 -14.99 2.14
CA ALA A 244 -11.70 -14.55 1.02
C ALA A 244 -10.94 -13.70 0.01
N GLU A 245 -10.17 -12.72 0.48
CA GLU A 245 -9.29 -11.89 -0.35
C GLU A 245 -8.35 -12.74 -1.21
N ARG A 246 -7.58 -13.63 -0.57
CA ARG A 246 -6.61 -14.50 -1.25
C ARG A 246 -7.31 -15.48 -2.19
N ALA A 247 -8.43 -16.09 -1.78
CA ALA A 247 -9.12 -17.10 -2.58
C ALA A 247 -9.73 -16.52 -3.86
N THR A 248 -10.43 -15.38 -3.72
CA THR A 248 -11.02 -14.67 -4.85
C THR A 248 -9.95 -14.27 -5.86
N TRP A 249 -8.82 -13.77 -5.39
CA TRP A 249 -7.70 -13.41 -6.25
C TRP A 249 -7.09 -14.61 -6.97
N VAL A 250 -6.77 -15.68 -6.22
CA VAL A 250 -6.17 -16.92 -6.74
C VAL A 250 -7.07 -17.55 -7.80
N PHE A 251 -8.36 -17.67 -7.51
CA PHE A 251 -9.35 -18.31 -8.38
C PHE A 251 -9.54 -17.56 -9.70
N LEU A 252 -9.76 -16.24 -9.64
CA LEU A 252 -10.07 -15.45 -10.82
C LEU A 252 -8.85 -15.17 -11.70
N THR A 253 -7.66 -15.05 -11.10
CA THR A 253 -6.43 -14.78 -11.87
C THR A 253 -5.72 -16.05 -12.34
N GLY A 254 -6.00 -17.20 -11.75
CA GLY A 254 -5.36 -18.48 -12.06
C GLY A 254 -5.31 -18.83 -13.54
N PRO A 255 -6.46 -18.89 -14.25
CA PRO A 255 -6.46 -19.21 -15.68
C PRO A 255 -5.59 -18.29 -16.51
N ALA A 256 -5.69 -16.97 -16.28
CA ALA A 256 -4.87 -15.97 -16.97
C ALA A 256 -3.37 -16.15 -16.68
N ARG A 257 -3.01 -16.42 -15.42
CA ARG A 257 -1.62 -16.62 -14.99
C ARG A 257 -1.00 -17.86 -15.63
N THR A 258 -1.74 -18.95 -15.77
CA THR A 258 -1.20 -20.15 -16.44
C THR A 258 -0.92 -19.99 -17.93
N GLN A 259 -1.46 -18.94 -18.57
CA GLN A 259 -1.15 -18.57 -19.95
C GLN A 259 0.14 -17.76 -20.07
N THR A 260 0.65 -17.19 -18.97
CA THR A 260 1.96 -16.51 -18.97
C THR A 260 3.08 -17.55 -19.13
N PRO A 261 4.25 -17.20 -19.70
CA PRO A 261 5.38 -18.12 -19.80
C PRO A 261 5.79 -18.70 -18.44
N GLN A 262 6.15 -19.99 -18.39
CA GLN A 262 6.47 -20.70 -17.14
C GLN A 262 7.69 -20.14 -16.40
N ASP A 263 8.59 -19.48 -17.11
CA ASP A 263 9.77 -18.80 -16.58
C ASP A 263 9.46 -17.40 -16.04
N HIS A 264 8.24 -16.90 -16.24
CA HIS A 264 7.78 -15.63 -15.71
C HIS A 264 7.26 -15.76 -14.26
N GLU A 265 7.57 -14.78 -13.42
CA GLU A 265 7.19 -14.76 -11.98
C GLU A 265 5.67 -14.86 -11.74
N ASP A 266 4.86 -14.38 -12.69
CA ASP A 266 3.41 -14.37 -12.56
C ASP A 266 2.75 -15.75 -12.75
N HIS A 267 3.42 -16.69 -13.41
CA HIS A 267 2.83 -17.95 -13.86
C HIS A 267 2.27 -18.79 -12.71
N TYR A 268 2.98 -18.77 -11.58
CA TYR A 268 2.65 -19.57 -10.41
C TYR A 268 2.03 -18.77 -9.28
N LYS A 269 1.75 -17.47 -9.42
CA LYS A 269 1.28 -16.68 -8.27
C LYS A 269 -0.05 -17.20 -7.70
N SER A 270 -0.95 -17.75 -8.51
CA SER A 270 -2.18 -18.40 -7.98
C SER A 270 -1.91 -19.65 -7.15
N ILE A 271 -0.77 -20.32 -7.36
CA ILE A 271 -0.32 -21.43 -6.51
C ILE A 271 0.29 -20.86 -5.21
N ILE A 272 1.13 -19.83 -5.34
CA ILE A 272 1.83 -19.19 -4.23
C ILE A 272 0.84 -18.64 -3.20
N TYR A 273 -0.18 -17.89 -3.62
CA TYR A 273 -1.15 -17.26 -2.73
C TYR A 273 -2.31 -18.17 -2.29
N ASN A 274 -2.26 -19.47 -2.58
CA ASN A 274 -3.25 -20.43 -2.08
C ASN A 274 -2.94 -20.82 -0.62
N THR A 275 -3.32 -19.93 0.29
CA THR A 275 -2.98 -20.01 1.73
C THR A 275 -4.18 -20.33 2.61
N GLN A 276 -5.38 -20.49 2.02
CA GLN A 276 -6.65 -20.69 2.75
C GLN A 276 -6.63 -21.87 3.72
N PRO A 277 -6.06 -23.05 3.38
CA PRO A 277 -6.01 -24.16 4.33
C PRO A 277 -5.29 -23.80 5.64
N GLY A 278 -4.19 -23.05 5.56
CA GLY A 278 -3.46 -22.56 6.73
C GLY A 278 -4.31 -21.60 7.56
N LEU A 279 -4.94 -20.62 6.92
CA LEU A 279 -5.80 -19.64 7.60
C LEU A 279 -6.96 -20.32 8.36
N TYR A 280 -7.65 -21.28 7.75
CA TYR A 280 -8.72 -22.00 8.44
C TYR A 280 -8.22 -22.93 9.55
N ALA A 281 -7.05 -23.55 9.39
CA ALA A 281 -6.42 -24.31 10.47
C ALA A 281 -6.06 -23.41 11.67
N LEU A 282 -5.55 -22.21 11.43
CA LEU A 282 -5.32 -21.21 12.47
C LEU A 282 -6.63 -20.81 13.17
N LYS A 283 -7.69 -20.56 12.41
CA LYS A 283 -9.00 -20.24 12.99
C LYS A 283 -9.47 -21.33 13.96
N SER A 284 -9.40 -22.59 13.54
CA SER A 284 -9.73 -23.73 14.42
C SER A 284 -8.85 -23.75 15.66
N ARG A 285 -7.53 -23.56 15.50
CA ARG A 285 -6.57 -23.55 16.61
C ARG A 285 -6.87 -22.46 17.64
N ILE A 286 -7.25 -21.26 17.20
CA ILE A 286 -7.62 -20.16 18.10
C ILE A 286 -8.97 -20.42 18.76
N GLN A 287 -9.93 -21.01 18.04
CA GLN A 287 -11.22 -21.40 18.62
C GLN A 287 -11.05 -22.43 19.74
N ASP A 288 -10.20 -23.44 19.54
CA ASP A 288 -9.91 -24.47 20.54
C ASP A 288 -9.16 -23.90 21.76
N MET A 289 -8.22 -22.99 21.53
CA MET A 289 -7.43 -22.34 22.60
C MET A 289 -8.24 -21.29 23.39
N GLY A 290 -9.19 -20.64 22.71
CA GLY A 290 -9.88 -19.44 23.17
C GLY A 290 -9.12 -18.16 22.82
N ILE A 291 -9.83 -17.18 22.25
CA ILE A 291 -9.25 -15.92 21.74
C ILE A 291 -8.47 -15.12 22.80
N GLU A 292 -8.95 -15.13 24.05
CA GLU A 292 -8.29 -14.41 25.15
C GLU A 292 -6.97 -15.06 25.59
N ASN A 293 -6.84 -16.39 25.41
CA ASN A 293 -5.58 -17.08 25.65
C ASN A 293 -4.63 -16.86 24.48
N PHE A 294 -5.15 -16.91 23.25
CA PHE A 294 -4.36 -16.61 22.05
C PHE A 294 -3.72 -15.21 22.11
N ARG A 295 -4.47 -14.18 22.52
CA ARG A 295 -3.96 -12.79 22.64
C ARG A 295 -2.76 -12.65 23.59
N LYS A 296 -2.58 -13.59 24.52
CA LYS A 296 -1.48 -13.60 25.48
C LYS A 296 -0.21 -14.25 24.95
N LEU A 297 -0.28 -14.97 23.82
CA LEU A 297 0.88 -15.61 23.23
C LEU A 297 1.96 -14.59 22.88
N SER A 298 3.20 -14.92 23.18
CA SER A 298 4.37 -14.21 22.68
C SER A 298 4.50 -14.39 21.17
N ARG A 299 5.22 -13.48 20.51
CA ARG A 299 5.51 -13.60 19.07
C ARG A 299 6.31 -14.87 18.75
N ALA A 300 7.12 -15.37 19.68
CA ALA A 300 7.82 -16.64 19.51
C ALA A 300 6.84 -17.83 19.48
N GLU A 301 5.86 -17.87 20.38
CA GLU A 301 4.82 -18.92 20.39
C GLU A 301 3.92 -18.85 19.15
N MET A 302 3.54 -17.64 18.72
CA MET A 302 2.81 -17.45 17.46
C MET A 302 3.63 -17.93 16.26
N ARG A 303 4.95 -17.65 16.26
CA ARG A 303 5.86 -18.09 15.19
C ARG A 303 5.94 -19.61 15.10
N ASP A 304 6.06 -20.28 16.24
CA ASP A 304 6.13 -21.73 16.30
C ASP A 304 4.80 -22.36 15.85
N MET A 305 3.66 -21.78 16.27
CA MET A 305 2.34 -22.15 15.76
C MET A 305 2.22 -21.98 14.24
N ALA A 306 2.71 -20.87 13.68
CA ALA A 306 2.71 -20.67 12.23
C ALA A 306 3.54 -21.72 11.50
N TYR A 307 4.71 -22.09 12.02
CA TYR A 307 5.51 -23.16 11.46
C TYR A 307 4.77 -24.50 11.47
N GLU A 308 4.16 -24.88 12.59
CA GLU A 308 3.37 -26.11 12.71
C GLU A 308 2.23 -26.16 11.69
N ILE A 309 1.48 -25.06 11.54
CA ILE A 309 0.38 -24.97 10.59
C ILE A 309 0.88 -25.05 9.15
N VAL A 310 1.94 -24.31 8.80
CA VAL A 310 2.49 -24.31 7.43
C VAL A 310 3.01 -25.68 7.06
N ASP A 311 3.76 -26.34 7.95
CA ASP A 311 4.31 -27.67 7.69
C ASP A 311 3.19 -28.72 7.49
N ALA A 312 2.03 -28.53 8.11
CA ALA A 312 0.86 -29.41 7.95
C ALA A 312 -0.04 -29.06 6.76
N GLN A 313 -0.17 -27.78 6.41
CA GLN A 313 -1.22 -27.29 5.51
C GLN A 313 -0.73 -26.75 4.15
N ALA A 314 0.56 -26.43 4.02
CA ALA A 314 1.10 -25.92 2.77
C ALA A 314 0.93 -26.93 1.63
N LEU A 315 0.92 -26.41 0.40
CA LEU A 315 0.76 -27.26 -0.78
C LEU A 315 1.88 -28.30 -0.89
N SER A 316 1.50 -29.53 -1.23
CA SER A 316 2.44 -30.51 -1.77
C SER A 316 2.64 -30.29 -3.27
N TYR A 317 3.74 -30.79 -3.84
CA TYR A 317 3.96 -30.72 -5.29
C TYR A 317 2.81 -31.34 -6.09
N THR A 318 2.24 -32.45 -5.61
CA THR A 318 1.11 -33.11 -6.27
C THR A 318 -0.14 -32.24 -6.27
N ARG A 319 -0.46 -31.58 -5.15
CA ARG A 319 -1.61 -30.65 -5.07
C ARG A 319 -1.38 -29.40 -5.91
N ALA A 320 -0.18 -28.83 -5.85
CA ALA A 320 0.19 -27.67 -6.67
C ALA A 320 0.11 -27.98 -8.18
N ALA A 321 0.60 -29.13 -8.63
CA ALA A 321 0.46 -29.58 -10.01
C ALA A 321 -1.00 -29.79 -10.42
N GLY A 322 -1.82 -30.34 -9.52
CA GLY A 322 -3.25 -30.52 -9.73
C GLY A 322 -3.99 -29.19 -9.91
N LEU A 323 -3.71 -28.21 -9.06
CA LEU A 323 -4.25 -26.86 -9.17
C LEU A 323 -3.78 -26.16 -10.45
N GLN A 324 -2.50 -26.30 -10.81
CA GLN A 324 -1.96 -25.75 -12.06
C GLN A 324 -2.68 -26.33 -13.28
N SER A 325 -2.91 -27.65 -13.27
CA SER A 325 -3.67 -28.34 -14.32
C SER A 325 -5.12 -27.87 -14.39
N TYR A 326 -5.76 -27.64 -13.23
CA TYR A 326 -7.10 -27.06 -13.17
C TYR A 326 -7.14 -25.68 -13.83
N TYR A 327 -6.24 -24.76 -13.46
CA TYR A 327 -6.24 -23.42 -14.04
C TYR A 327 -5.98 -23.42 -15.55
N ALA A 328 -5.12 -24.33 -16.04
CA ALA A 328 -4.82 -24.45 -17.46
C ALA A 328 -5.94 -25.07 -18.29
N THR A 329 -6.76 -25.97 -17.72
CA THR A 329 -7.72 -26.80 -18.47
C THR A 329 -9.18 -26.61 -18.10
N GLY A 330 -9.46 -25.94 -16.99
CA GLY A 330 -10.78 -25.84 -16.37
C GLY A 330 -11.28 -27.14 -15.72
N LYS A 331 -10.49 -28.22 -15.71
CA LYS A 331 -10.89 -29.53 -15.18
C LYS A 331 -10.06 -29.90 -13.96
N ALA A 332 -10.72 -30.03 -12.80
CA ALA A 332 -10.06 -30.33 -11.54
C ALA A 332 -9.74 -31.84 -11.42
N PRO A 333 -8.46 -32.25 -11.31
CA PRO A 333 -8.12 -33.62 -10.94
C PRO A 333 -8.70 -34.01 -9.58
N ALA A 334 -9.01 -35.29 -9.38
CA ALA A 334 -9.66 -35.79 -8.17
C ALA A 334 -8.99 -35.32 -6.86
N GLY A 335 -7.65 -35.30 -6.82
CA GLY A 335 -6.87 -34.91 -5.64
C GLY A 335 -6.96 -33.43 -5.24
N VAL A 336 -7.57 -32.56 -6.06
CA VAL A 336 -7.72 -31.11 -5.78
C VAL A 336 -9.15 -30.61 -5.95
N GLN A 337 -10.13 -31.51 -6.15
CA GLN A 337 -11.54 -31.11 -6.35
C GLN A 337 -12.09 -30.32 -5.16
N ALA A 338 -11.78 -30.75 -3.93
CA ALA A 338 -12.20 -30.05 -2.72
C ALA A 338 -11.61 -28.63 -2.63
N ASP A 339 -10.33 -28.48 -3.00
CA ASP A 339 -9.64 -27.17 -3.00
C ASP A 339 -10.29 -26.23 -4.01
N VAL A 340 -10.55 -26.71 -5.23
CA VAL A 340 -11.22 -25.94 -6.28
C VAL A 340 -12.63 -25.54 -5.87
N ALA A 341 -13.41 -26.46 -5.30
CA ALA A 341 -14.76 -26.18 -4.84
C ALA A 341 -14.79 -25.11 -3.73
N LEU A 342 -13.84 -25.18 -2.79
CA LEU A 342 -13.69 -24.16 -1.74
C LEU A 342 -13.37 -22.79 -2.34
N LEU A 343 -12.35 -22.70 -3.20
CA LEU A 343 -11.94 -21.45 -3.83
C LEU A 343 -13.07 -20.84 -4.66
N GLN A 344 -13.78 -21.66 -5.43
CA GLN A 344 -14.93 -21.24 -6.22
C GLN A 344 -16.05 -20.71 -5.32
N SER A 345 -16.44 -21.45 -4.29
CA SER A 345 -17.50 -21.04 -3.36
C SER A 345 -17.19 -19.69 -2.71
N ILE A 346 -15.93 -19.47 -2.33
CA ILE A 346 -15.50 -18.20 -1.74
C ILE A 346 -15.55 -17.09 -2.80
N ALA A 347 -14.99 -17.31 -3.99
CA ALA A 347 -14.99 -16.33 -5.08
C ALA A 347 -16.42 -15.91 -5.48
N ASP A 348 -17.34 -16.87 -5.59
CA ASP A 348 -18.75 -16.63 -5.92
C ASP A 348 -19.46 -15.80 -4.83
N SER A 349 -19.06 -15.94 -3.57
CA SER A 349 -19.59 -15.14 -2.46
C SER A 349 -18.98 -13.73 -2.35
N SER A 350 -17.80 -13.53 -2.93
CA SER A 350 -17.00 -12.32 -2.80
C SER A 350 -17.07 -11.39 -4.01
N VAL A 351 -17.71 -11.82 -5.11
CA VAL A 351 -17.80 -11.05 -6.35
C VAL A 351 -19.22 -11.12 -6.91
N ARG A 352 -19.73 -9.97 -7.34
CA ARG A 352 -21.00 -9.87 -8.07
C ARG A 352 -20.85 -9.06 -9.34
N ASP A 353 -21.84 -9.16 -10.22
CA ASP A 353 -21.91 -8.30 -11.38
C ASP A 353 -22.19 -6.84 -10.95
N ALA A 354 -21.54 -5.91 -11.65
CA ALA A 354 -21.74 -4.49 -11.45
C ALA A 354 -23.09 -4.06 -12.05
N THR A 355 -23.82 -3.19 -11.35
CA THR A 355 -25.03 -2.57 -11.89
C THR A 355 -24.67 -1.59 -13.01
N PRO A 356 -25.61 -1.26 -13.93
CA PRO A 356 -25.38 -0.25 -14.96
C PRO A 356 -24.92 1.10 -14.38
N GLN A 357 -25.45 1.49 -13.22
CA GLN A 357 -25.09 2.72 -12.51
C GLN A 357 -23.64 2.66 -12.01
N GLU A 358 -23.21 1.52 -11.46
CA GLU A 358 -21.83 1.35 -11.00
C GLU A 358 -20.85 1.30 -12.17
N ILE A 359 -21.21 0.67 -13.28
CA ILE A 359 -20.42 0.70 -14.51
C ILE A 359 -20.31 2.14 -15.04
N ALA A 360 -21.41 2.90 -15.03
CA ALA A 360 -21.40 4.31 -15.42
C ALA A 360 -20.53 5.15 -14.47
N ALA A 361 -20.61 4.91 -13.16
CA ALA A 361 -19.78 5.58 -12.17
C ALA A 361 -18.29 5.24 -12.32
N GLN A 362 -17.93 3.99 -12.62
CA GLN A 362 -16.55 3.59 -12.91
C GLN A 362 -16.02 4.29 -14.16
N LYS A 363 -16.82 4.35 -15.24
CA LYS A 363 -16.47 5.07 -16.48
C LYS A 363 -16.38 6.58 -16.26
N ALA A 364 -17.25 7.15 -15.43
CA ALA A 364 -17.22 8.55 -15.06
C ALA A 364 -15.99 8.87 -14.20
N ALA A 365 -15.65 8.05 -13.21
CA ALA A 365 -14.45 8.21 -12.39
C ALA A 365 -13.15 8.13 -13.23
N GLN A 366 -13.13 7.31 -14.28
CA GLN A 366 -12.04 7.27 -15.26
C GLN A 366 -11.96 8.55 -16.13
N LYS A 367 -13.09 9.23 -16.38
CA LYS A 367 -13.17 10.47 -17.17
C LYS A 367 -12.95 11.74 -16.34
N ASP A 368 -13.59 11.85 -15.18
CA ASP A 368 -13.58 13.00 -14.28
C ASP A 368 -12.37 13.03 -13.34
N GLY A 369 -11.67 11.90 -13.19
CA GLY A 369 -10.56 11.74 -12.23
C GLY A 369 -9.22 12.36 -12.64
N SER A 370 -9.13 13.05 -13.78
CA SER A 370 -7.90 13.68 -14.24
C SER A 370 -7.69 15.05 -13.59
N MET A 371 -7.25 15.07 -12.33
CA MET A 371 -6.25 16.07 -12.01
C MET A 371 -5.03 15.69 -12.84
N THR A 372 -4.91 16.30 -14.01
CA THR A 372 -3.78 16.03 -14.91
C THR A 372 -2.51 16.32 -14.13
N GLU A 373 -1.45 15.57 -14.43
CA GLU A 373 -0.13 15.76 -13.83
C GLU A 373 0.30 17.24 -13.83
N THR A 374 0.00 17.95 -14.92
CA THR A 374 0.22 19.39 -15.04
C THR A 374 -0.58 20.22 -14.01
N ALA A 375 -1.85 19.90 -13.78
CA ALA A 375 -2.68 20.58 -12.79
C ALA A 375 -2.18 20.33 -11.36
N LEU A 376 -1.67 19.11 -11.12
CA LEU A 376 -1.09 18.73 -9.86
C LEU A 376 0.20 19.52 -9.55
N LEU A 377 1.15 19.51 -10.48
CA LEU A 377 2.42 20.22 -10.34
C LEU A 377 2.20 21.73 -10.17
N LYS A 378 1.18 22.28 -10.82
CA LYS A 378 0.77 23.68 -10.65
C LYS A 378 0.29 23.96 -9.22
N ALA A 379 -0.52 23.07 -8.64
CA ALA A 379 -0.99 23.20 -7.26
C ALA A 379 0.16 23.08 -6.24
N LEU A 380 1.09 22.15 -6.44
CA LEU A 380 2.29 21.99 -5.61
C LEU A 380 3.18 23.25 -5.65
N LYS A 381 3.50 23.75 -6.85
CA LYS A 381 4.31 24.97 -7.02
C LYS A 381 3.64 26.20 -6.42
N ALA A 382 2.32 26.33 -6.58
CA ALA A 382 1.56 27.40 -5.96
C ALA A 382 1.66 27.35 -4.43
N ARG A 383 1.45 26.17 -3.82
CA ARG A 383 1.54 26.00 -2.37
C ARG A 383 2.96 26.21 -1.84
N ALA A 384 3.98 25.75 -2.56
CA ALA A 384 5.38 26.01 -2.21
C ALA A 384 5.70 27.51 -2.29
N GLY A 385 5.12 28.23 -3.26
CA GLY A 385 5.17 29.69 -3.33
C GLY A 385 4.58 30.37 -2.10
N GLU A 386 3.41 29.92 -1.64
CA GLU A 386 2.76 30.43 -0.42
C GLU A 386 3.59 30.18 0.85
N LEU A 387 4.43 29.13 0.86
CA LEU A 387 5.31 28.78 1.98
C LEU A 387 6.66 29.53 1.94
N GLY A 388 6.85 30.49 1.03
CA GLY A 388 8.03 31.35 0.99
C GLY A 388 8.93 31.13 -0.24
N GLY A 389 8.56 30.25 -1.18
CA GLY A 389 9.24 30.15 -2.47
C GLY A 389 8.98 28.87 -3.23
N ALA A 390 8.46 28.99 -4.46
CA ALA A 390 8.12 27.83 -5.30
C ALA A 390 9.34 27.03 -5.76
N SER A 391 10.54 27.62 -5.73
CA SER A 391 11.83 26.97 -6.04
C SER A 391 12.61 26.54 -4.80
N ASN A 392 12.14 26.87 -3.60
CA ASN A 392 12.81 26.47 -2.37
C ASN A 392 12.49 25.00 -2.06
N PHE A 393 13.54 24.18 -1.94
CA PHE A 393 13.43 22.73 -1.71
C PHE A 393 12.54 22.38 -0.51
N ALA A 394 12.75 23.04 0.62
CA ALA A 394 12.04 22.72 1.84
C ALA A 394 10.57 23.18 1.81
N ASN A 395 10.26 24.25 1.07
CA ASN A 395 8.88 24.70 0.84
C ASN A 395 8.13 23.78 -0.12
N GLN A 396 8.80 23.28 -1.17
CA GLN A 396 8.23 22.24 -2.04
C GLN A 396 7.93 20.96 -1.26
N LEU A 397 8.84 20.59 -0.38
CA LEU A 397 8.71 19.44 0.50
C LEU A 397 7.53 19.60 1.48
N LYS A 398 7.43 20.75 2.15
CA LYS A 398 6.30 21.06 3.05
C LYS A 398 4.97 21.14 2.31
N ALA A 399 4.94 21.69 1.09
CA ALA A 399 3.75 21.73 0.24
C ALA A 399 3.25 20.33 -0.14
N ARG A 400 4.16 19.42 -0.51
CA ARG A 400 3.82 18.03 -0.80
C ARG A 400 3.21 17.34 0.41
N GLN A 401 3.85 17.47 1.58
CA GLN A 401 3.36 16.91 2.84
C GLN A 401 1.91 17.36 3.12
N GLU A 402 1.65 18.67 3.09
CA GLU A 402 0.31 19.19 3.37
C GLU A 402 -0.76 18.74 2.36
N MET A 403 -0.40 18.66 1.08
CA MET A 403 -1.33 18.22 0.04
C MET A 403 -1.67 16.73 0.18
N THR A 404 -0.68 15.90 0.49
CA THR A 404 -0.86 14.48 0.78
C THR A 404 -1.73 14.27 2.03
N ASP A 405 -1.46 14.99 3.12
CA ASP A 405 -2.24 14.88 4.36
C ASP A 405 -3.70 15.33 4.16
N ARG A 406 -3.94 16.39 3.37
CA ARG A 406 -5.31 16.81 3.00
C ARG A 406 -6.02 15.77 2.15
N LEU A 407 -5.32 15.14 1.20
CA LEU A 407 -5.90 14.08 0.38
C LEU A 407 -6.28 12.88 1.25
N ARG A 408 -5.41 12.46 2.17
CA ARG A 408 -5.71 11.40 3.15
C ARG A 408 -6.89 11.74 4.04
N GLY A 409 -6.97 12.95 4.58
CA GLY A 409 -8.11 13.40 5.37
C GLY A 409 -9.43 13.33 4.59
N LYS A 410 -9.41 13.62 3.29
CA LYS A 410 -10.58 13.47 2.41
C LYS A 410 -10.92 12.01 2.13
N LEU A 411 -9.92 11.17 1.85
CA LEU A 411 -10.13 9.74 1.62
C LEU A 411 -10.65 9.03 2.88
N SER A 412 -10.18 9.43 4.07
CA SER A 412 -10.57 8.84 5.35
C SER A 412 -11.98 9.28 5.82
N SER A 413 -12.47 10.44 5.36
CA SER A 413 -13.79 10.98 5.72
C SER A 413 -14.93 10.54 4.80
N SER A 414 -14.64 9.83 3.71
CA SER A 414 -15.65 9.23 2.82
C SER A 414 -15.26 7.82 2.38
N PRO A 415 -15.33 6.81 3.28
CA PRO A 415 -14.86 5.45 3.00
C PRO A 415 -15.66 4.72 1.91
N SER A 416 -16.87 5.19 1.59
CA SER A 416 -17.83 4.48 0.74
C SER A 416 -18.04 5.10 -0.65
N GLY A 417 -17.19 6.02 -1.11
CA GLY A 417 -17.56 6.90 -2.25
C GLY A 417 -16.54 7.19 -3.34
N GLY A 418 -15.28 6.78 -3.23
CA GLY A 418 -14.33 7.14 -4.29
C GLY A 418 -13.09 6.27 -4.31
N ARG A 419 -12.96 5.47 -5.38
CA ARG A 419 -11.63 5.00 -5.81
C ARG A 419 -10.73 6.22 -5.94
N ALA A 420 -9.57 6.22 -5.29
CA ALA A 420 -8.56 7.23 -5.53
C ALA A 420 -8.29 7.27 -7.05
N THR A 421 -8.43 8.45 -7.66
CA THR A 421 -8.26 8.61 -9.11
C THR A 421 -6.80 8.40 -9.48
N GLU A 422 -6.49 8.05 -10.73
CA GLU A 422 -5.10 7.94 -11.20
C GLU A 422 -4.28 9.22 -10.93
N GLY A 423 -4.89 10.41 -10.94
CA GLY A 423 -4.23 11.68 -10.57
C GLY A 423 -4.00 11.87 -9.07
N GLN A 424 -4.91 11.39 -8.22
CA GLN A 424 -4.77 11.41 -6.75
C GLN A 424 -3.78 10.37 -6.27
N LEU A 425 -3.86 9.19 -6.88
CA LEU A 425 -2.80 8.22 -6.93
C LEU A 425 -1.54 8.98 -7.35
N LYS A 426 -1.37 9.53 -8.55
CA LYS A 426 -0.13 10.23 -8.97
C LYS A 426 0.38 11.34 -8.02
N LEU A 427 -0.43 12.10 -7.28
CA LEU A 427 0.06 12.98 -6.18
C LEU A 427 0.89 12.21 -5.13
N LEU A 428 0.49 10.97 -4.90
CA LEU A 428 1.13 9.98 -4.06
C LEU A 428 2.30 9.28 -4.79
N PHE A 429 2.20 8.95 -6.10
CA PHE A 429 3.27 8.25 -6.87
C PHE A 429 4.34 9.17 -7.50
N TYR A 430 4.14 10.49 -7.65
CA TYR A 430 4.92 11.19 -8.68
C TYR A 430 6.39 11.38 -8.32
N ALA A 431 7.19 10.81 -9.21
CA ALA A 431 8.53 11.16 -9.55
C ALA A 431 8.49 11.62 -11.03
N ASP A 432 8.61 12.92 -11.31
CA ASP A 432 8.69 13.45 -12.68
C ASP A 432 10.15 13.58 -13.18
N PRO A 433 10.56 12.94 -14.28
CA PRO A 433 11.82 13.28 -14.97
C PRO A 433 11.78 14.64 -15.73
N HIS A 434 10.64 15.32 -15.79
CA HIS A 434 10.40 16.56 -16.53
C HIS A 434 9.90 17.75 -15.66
N LEU A 435 10.16 17.72 -14.34
CA LEU A 435 10.14 18.91 -13.47
C LEU A 435 11.35 19.83 -13.78
N ASN A 436 11.38 20.30 -15.03
CA ASN A 436 12.40 21.00 -15.81
C ASN A 436 13.70 20.25 -16.11
N PRO A 437 14.16 20.25 -17.38
CA PRO A 437 15.53 19.85 -17.70
C PRO A 437 16.48 20.74 -16.92
N ARG A 438 17.52 20.16 -16.32
CA ARG A 438 18.64 20.94 -15.78
C ARG A 438 19.06 21.96 -16.83
N GLY A 439 18.82 23.23 -16.55
CA GLY A 439 19.35 24.32 -17.35
C GLY A 439 20.85 24.42 -17.09
N GLY A 440 21.64 23.90 -18.03
CA GLY A 440 23.07 24.21 -18.18
C GLY A 440 24.01 23.63 -17.13
N GLY A 441 24.94 22.78 -17.58
CA GLY A 441 26.08 22.29 -16.79
C GLY A 441 26.43 20.86 -17.11
#